data_AF-A0A174P8K2-F1
#
_entry.id   AF-A0A174P8K2-F1
#
_cell.length_a   1.000
_cell.length_b   1.000
_cell.length_c   1.000
_cell.angle_alpha   90.00
_cell.angle_beta   90.00
_cell.angle_gamma   90.00
#
_symmetry.space_group_name_H-M   'P 1'
#
loop_
_entity.id
_entity.type
_entity.pdbx_description
1 polymer ?
#
loop_
_entity_poly.entity_id
_entity_poly.type
_entity_poly.pdbx_seq_one_letter_code
_entity_poly.pdbx_strand_id
1 'polypeptide(L)'
;MITRYGMTEEFDMVALETVQNQYLGGDAALSCSAETAAAVDRQVVELVRAAHQKALGLLRENESKLRELASYLLEKETITGEEFMERLRT
;
A
#
# COMPACT_ATOMS: atom_id res chain seq x y z
N MET A 1 -4.99 -8.42 -2.88
CA MET A 1 -3.87 -9.19 -2.32
C MET A 1 -4.39 -10.32 -1.45
N ILE A 2 -5.18 -9.98 -0.43
CA ILE A 2 -5.74 -10.94 0.53
C ILE A 2 -6.86 -11.79 -0.10
N THR A 3 -7.92 -11.18 -0.62
CA THR A 3 -9.10 -11.88 -1.17
C THR A 3 -8.90 -12.51 -2.54
N ARG A 4 -8.19 -11.82 -3.43
CA ARG A 4 -8.08 -12.18 -4.86
C ARG A 4 -6.84 -12.98 -5.23
N TYR A 5 -5.74 -12.76 -4.50
CA TYR A 5 -4.43 -13.33 -4.84
C TYR A 5 -3.90 -14.29 -3.77
N GLY A 6 -4.62 -14.46 -2.66
CA GLY A 6 -4.22 -15.41 -1.65
C GLY A 6 -2.87 -15.10 -0.98
N MET A 7 -2.48 -13.82 -0.93
CA MET A 7 -1.15 -13.42 -0.43
C MET A 7 -1.11 -13.31 1.10
N THR A 8 -1.70 -14.29 1.80
CA THR A 8 -1.84 -14.31 3.26
C THR A 8 -1.67 -15.72 3.80
N GLU A 9 -0.98 -15.86 4.93
CA GLU A 9 -0.71 -17.18 5.54
C GLU A 9 -2.00 -17.91 5.97
N GLU A 10 -3.03 -17.18 6.38
CA GLU A 10 -4.29 -17.77 6.88
C GLU A 10 -5.18 -18.33 5.77
N PHE A 11 -5.23 -17.68 4.60
CA PHE A 11 -6.08 -18.10 3.48
C PHE A 11 -5.32 -18.76 2.32
N ASP A 12 -3.99 -18.67 2.31
CA ASP A 12 -3.11 -19.17 1.25
C ASP A 12 -3.69 -18.91 -0.15
N MET A 13 -3.56 -19.82 -1.11
CA MET A 13 -4.00 -19.64 -2.51
C MET A 13 -5.53 -19.68 -2.75
N VAL A 14 -6.35 -19.33 -1.76
CA VAL A 14 -7.81 -19.30 -1.92
C VAL A 14 -8.28 -17.95 -2.48
N ALA A 15 -8.98 -17.99 -3.61
CA ALA A 15 -9.66 -16.83 -4.17
C ALA A 15 -11.06 -16.69 -3.56
N LEU A 16 -11.24 -15.68 -2.71
CA LEU A 16 -12.49 -15.34 -2.02
C LEU A 16 -13.35 -14.34 -2.82
N GLU A 17 -12.84 -13.84 -3.94
CA GLU A 17 -13.46 -12.79 -4.75
C GLU A 17 -13.31 -13.12 -6.24
N THR A 18 -14.41 -13.03 -6.98
CA THR A 18 -14.42 -13.27 -8.44
C THR A 18 -14.99 -12.05 -9.16
N VAL A 19 -14.25 -11.55 -10.14
CA VAL A 19 -14.70 -10.43 -11.00
C VAL A 19 -15.57 -11.01 -12.11
N GLN A 20 -16.88 -10.73 -12.07
CA GLN A 20 -17.81 -11.30 -13.05
C GLN A 20 -17.92 -10.49 -14.35
N ASN A 21 -17.55 -9.20 -14.37
CA ASN A 21 -17.69 -8.39 -15.58
C ASN A 21 -16.68 -7.24 -15.65
N GLN A 22 -15.64 -7.36 -16.48
CA GLN A 22 -14.52 -6.41 -16.49
C GLN A 22 -14.84 -5.04 -17.13
N TYR A 23 -15.94 -4.94 -17.89
CA TYR A 23 -16.18 -3.77 -18.76
C TYR A 23 -17.49 -3.00 -18.47
N LEU A 24 -18.46 -3.59 -17.75
CA LEU A 24 -19.80 -3.01 -17.54
C LEU A 24 -20.08 -2.68 -16.06
N GLY A 25 -19.05 -2.23 -15.34
CA GLY A 25 -19.16 -1.90 -13.92
C GLY A 25 -19.01 -3.14 -13.03
N GLY A 26 -17.85 -3.80 -13.15
CA GLY A 26 -17.51 -5.03 -12.44
C GLY A 26 -17.56 -4.90 -10.93
N ASP A 27 -18.76 -5.06 -10.37
CA ASP A 27 -18.91 -5.34 -8.96
C ASP A 27 -18.34 -6.73 -8.68
N ALA A 28 -17.31 -6.74 -7.84
CA ALA A 28 -16.72 -7.97 -7.40
C ALA A 28 -17.64 -8.60 -6.34
N ALA A 29 -18.14 -9.81 -6.64
CA ALA A 29 -18.94 -10.55 -5.69
C ALA A 29 -18.01 -11.32 -4.75
N LEU A 30 -18.09 -11.00 -3.46
CA LEU A 30 -17.39 -11.74 -2.43
C LEU A 30 -18.05 -13.11 -2.28
N SER A 31 -17.29 -14.17 -2.53
CA SER A 31 -17.76 -15.56 -2.51
C SER A 31 -17.34 -16.23 -1.20
N CYS A 32 -17.63 -15.61 -0.05
CA CYS A 32 -17.24 -16.15 1.25
C CYS A 32 -18.30 -15.90 2.34
N SER A 33 -18.19 -16.61 3.46
CA SER A 33 -19.08 -16.45 4.61
C SER A 33 -18.82 -15.11 5.32
N ALA A 34 -19.78 -14.65 6.12
CA ALA A 34 -19.61 -13.44 6.94
C ALA A 34 -18.42 -13.56 7.92
N GLU A 35 -18.14 -14.77 8.41
CA GLU A 35 -17.00 -15.06 9.28
C GLU A 35 -15.67 -14.88 8.53
N THR A 36 -15.57 -15.43 7.32
CA THR A 36 -14.38 -15.27 6.47
C THR A 36 -14.19 -13.82 6.04
N ALA A 37 -15.27 -13.10 5.71
CA ALA A 37 -15.21 -11.67 5.41
C ALA A 37 -14.66 -10.85 6.58
N ALA A 38 -15.12 -11.12 7.81
CA ALA A 38 -14.62 -10.45 9.01
C ALA A 38 -13.13 -10.77 9.29
N ALA A 39 -12.68 -11.99 8.96
CA ALA A 39 -11.27 -12.36 9.07
C ALA A 39 -10.40 -11.65 8.01
N VAL A 40 -10.88 -11.52 6.78
CA VAL A 40 -10.25 -10.70 5.74
C VAL A 40 -10.11 -9.25 6.20
N ASP A 41 -11.16 -8.64 6.75
CA ASP A 41 -11.12 -7.25 7.22
C ASP A 41 -10.03 -7.02 8.27
N ARG A 42 -9.88 -7.95 9.23
CA ARG A 42 -8.82 -7.89 10.25
C ARG A 42 -7.43 -7.89 9.61
N GLN A 43 -7.19 -8.78 8.66
CA GLN A 43 -5.89 -8.86 7.98
C GLN A 43 -5.60 -7.63 7.12
N VAL A 44 -6.61 -7.04 6.47
CA VAL A 44 -6.46 -5.77 5.74
C VAL A 44 -5.98 -4.67 6.68
N VAL A 45 -6.62 -4.53 7.85
CA VAL A 45 -6.25 -3.51 8.84
C VAL A 45 -4.83 -3.74 9.36
N GLU A 46 -4.46 -4.98 9.67
CA GLU A 46 -3.12 -5.32 10.14
C GLU A 46 -2.05 -5.03 9.09
N LEU A 47 -2.30 -5.41 7.83
CA LEU A 47 -1.39 -5.14 6.71
C LEU A 47 -1.17 -3.64 6.51
N VAL A 48 -2.25 -2.85 6.48
CA VAL A 48 -2.17 -1.39 6.32
C VAL A 48 -1.42 -0.77 7.51
N ARG A 49 -1.69 -1.22 8.73
CA ARG A 49 -1.00 -0.73 9.94
C ARG A 49 0.50 -1.02 9.88
N ALA A 50 0.90 -2.23 9.50
CA ALA A 50 2.30 -2.61 9.36
C ALA A 50 3.02 -1.79 8.28
N ALA A 51 2.39 -1.63 7.10
CA ALA A 51 2.93 -0.83 6.01
C ALA A 51 3.08 0.65 6.41
N HIS A 52 2.09 1.21 7.11
CA HIS A 52 2.14 2.58 7.62
C HIS A 52 3.26 2.77 8.64
N GLN A 53 3.40 1.84 9.59
CA GLN A 53 4.49 1.89 10.57
C GLN A 53 5.87 1.79 9.90
N LYS A 54 6.02 0.91 8.91
CA LYS A 54 7.26 0.80 8.12
C LYS A 54 7.57 2.11 7.40
N ALA A 55 6.60 2.70 6.71
CA ALA A 55 6.77 3.97 6.02
C ALA A 55 7.18 5.09 7.00
N LEU A 56 6.51 5.18 8.15
CA LEU A 56 6.84 6.14 9.20
C LEU A 56 8.25 5.94 9.76
N GLY A 57 8.67 4.69 9.95
CA GLY A 57 10.04 4.34 10.35
C GLY A 57 11.07 4.86 9.35
N LEU A 58 10.90 4.53 8.07
CA LEU A 58 11.78 4.99 7.00
C LEU A 58 11.87 6.52 6.92
N LEU A 59 10.74 7.23 7.06
CA LEU A 59 10.71 8.69 7.04
C LEU A 59 11.46 9.30 8.24
N ARG A 60 11.33 8.69 9.43
CA ARG A 60 12.03 9.15 10.65
C ARG A 60 13.54 8.89 10.57
N GLU A 61 13.93 7.70 10.11
CA GLU A 61 15.34 7.36 9.90
C GLU A 61 16.02 8.31 8.90
N ASN A 62 15.26 8.82 7.93
CA ASN A 62 15.74 9.73 6.88
C ASN A 62 15.25 11.17 7.09
N GLU A 63 14.94 11.59 8.32
CA GLU A 63 14.31 12.89 8.60
C GLU A 63 15.14 14.07 8.08
N SER A 64 16.48 14.01 8.18
CA SER A 64 17.36 15.04 7.64
C SER A 64 17.18 15.22 6.13
N LYS A 65 17.12 14.11 5.39
CA LYS A 65 16.92 14.12 3.94
C LYS A 65 15.53 14.56 3.55
N LEU A 66 14.53 14.15 4.33
CA LEU A 66 13.15 14.60 4.16
C LEU A 66 13.05 16.13 4.26
N ARG A 67 13.72 16.73 5.27
CA ARG A 67 13.73 18.19 5.46
C ARG A 67 14.46 18.91 4.34
N GLU A 68 15.62 18.41 3.91
CA GLU A 68 16.40 18.97 2.79
C GLU A 68 15.57 19.02 1.49
N LEU A 69 14.96 17.89 1.12
CA LEU A 69 14.14 17.76 -0.08
C LEU A 69 12.86 18.61 -0.01
N ALA A 70 12.24 18.69 1.18
CA ALA A 70 11.08 19.55 1.39
C ALA A 70 11.44 21.03 1.23
N SER A 71 12.57 21.48 1.78
CA SER A 71 13.05 22.86 1.59
C SER A 71 13.30 23.17 0.11
N TYR A 72 13.92 22.26 -0.64
CA TYR A 72 14.13 22.45 -2.07
C TYR A 72 12.80 22.57 -2.84
N LEU A 73 11.83 21.71 -2.53
CA LEU A 73 10.50 21.76 -3.15
C LEU A 73 9.74 23.05 -2.82
N LEU A 74 9.91 23.61 -1.62
CA LEU A 74 9.32 24.90 -1.27
C LEU A 74 9.91 26.06 -2.10
N GLU A 75 11.17 25.97 -2.52
CA GLU A 75 11.84 27.01 -3.32
C GLU A 75 11.59 26.87 -4.82
N LYS A 76 11.58 25.63 -5.34
CA LYS A 76 11.55 25.34 -6.78
C LYS A 76 10.19 24.83 -7.28
N GLU A 77 9.26 24.54 -6.38
CA GLU A 77 7.90 24.02 -6.61
C GLU A 77 7.82 22.63 -7.28
N THR A 78 8.85 22.22 -8.01
CA THR A 78 8.94 20.93 -8.71
C THR A 78 10.36 20.37 -8.59
N ILE A 79 10.46 19.05 -8.51
CA ILE A 79 11.73 18.30 -8.55
C ILE A 79 11.57 17.14 -9.53
N THR A 80 12.55 16.95 -10.42
CA THR A 80 12.59 15.78 -11.29
C THR A 80 13.14 14.56 -10.56
N GLY A 81 12.90 13.36 -11.10
CA GLY A 81 13.41 12.12 -10.49
C GLY A 81 14.94 12.07 -10.40
N GLU A 82 15.65 12.61 -11.40
CA GLU A 82 17.12 12.67 -11.40
C GLU A 82 17.64 13.61 -10.30
N GLU A 83 17.08 14.83 -10.21
CA GLU A 83 17.43 15.82 -9.19
C GLU A 83 17.14 15.34 -7.76
N PHE A 84 16.06 14.57 -7.59
CA PHE A 84 15.71 13.94 -6.32
C PHE A 84 16.76 12.91 -5.92
N MET A 85 17.15 12.03 -6.85
CA MET A 85 18.10 10.96 -6.57
C MET A 85 19.51 11.49 -6.28
N GLU A 86 19.93 12.57 -6.94
CA GLU A 86 21.21 13.22 -6.66
C GLU A 86 21.28 13.74 -5.21
N ARG A 87 20.24 14.44 -4.75
CA ARG A 87 20.13 14.95 -3.37
C ARG A 87 19.96 13.85 -2.33
N LEU A 88 19.27 12.76 -2.69
CA LEU A 88 19.08 11.62 -1.80
C LEU A 88 20.39 10.85 -1.55
N ARG A 89 21.28 10.75 -2.54
CA ARG A 89 22.53 9.98 -2.47
C ARG A 89 23.70 10.72 -1.80
N THR A 90 23.63 12.04 -1.75
CA THR A 90 24.67 12.91 -1.17
C THR A 90 24.61 12.87 0.35
#